data_AF-A0A8T7B034-F1
#
_entry.id   AF-A0A8T7B034-F1
#
_cell.length_a   1.000
_cell.length_b   1.000
_cell.length_c   1.000
_cell.angle_alpha   90.00
_cell.angle_beta   90.00
_cell.angle_gamma   90.00
#
_symmetry.space_group_name_H-M   'P 1'
#
loop_
_entity.id
_entity.type
_entity.pdbx_description
1 polymer ?
#
loop_
_entity_poly.entity_id
_entity_poly.type
_entity_poly.pdbx_seq_one_letter_code
_entity_poly.pdbx_strand_id
1 'polypeptide(L)'
;VQGAVQSLSRSYYARLIPADKPGEFFGLFNMVGRFAAIIGPILAGTVVIVGGNPRLEIIAILPLFIIGGGLFALVRTSAGRANPP
;
A
#
# COMPACT_ATOMS: atom_id res chain seq x y z
N VAL A 1 15.27 -3.98 -0.25
CA VAL A 1 14.30 -3.49 0.76
C VAL A 1 12.84 -3.79 0.41
N GLN A 2 12.42 -3.69 -0.86
CA GLN A 2 11.02 -3.88 -1.27
C GLN A 2 10.49 -5.31 -1.03
N GLY A 3 11.33 -6.35 -1.15
CA GLY A 3 10.92 -7.75 -0.98
C GLY A 3 10.43 -8.10 0.44
N ALA A 4 11.04 -7.54 1.48
CA ALA A 4 10.61 -7.77 2.87
C ALA A 4 9.26 -7.12 3.17
N VAL A 5 9.05 -5.88 2.69
CA VAL A 5 7.77 -5.19 2.84
C VAL A 5 6.66 -5.91 2.06
N GLN A 6 6.95 -6.34 0.83
CA GLN A 6 5.99 -7.07 0.01
C GLN A 6 5.63 -8.44 0.62
N SER A 7 6.61 -9.19 1.14
CA SER A 7 6.35 -10.50 1.76
C SER A 7 5.57 -10.37 3.07
N LEU A 8 5.87 -9.37 3.90
CA LEU A 8 5.14 -9.07 5.13
C LEU A 8 3.72 -8.57 4.87
N SER A 9 3.54 -7.70 3.86
CA SER A 9 2.21 -7.21 3.47
C SER A 9 1.32 -8.36 3.01
N ARG A 10 1.85 -9.25 2.15
CA ARG A 10 1.10 -10.40 1.65
C ARG A 10 0.77 -11.40 2.75
N SER A 11 1.71 -11.70 3.64
CA SER A 11 1.49 -12.64 4.74
C SER A 11 0.48 -12.10 5.76
N TYR A 12 0.52 -10.80 6.05
CA TYR A 12 -0.48 -10.14 6.89
C TYR A 12 -1.87 -10.16 6.23
N TYR A 13 -1.95 -9.77 4.95
CA TYR A 13 -3.21 -9.78 4.20
C TYR A 13 -3.85 -11.17 4.14
N ALA A 14 -3.05 -12.22 3.94
CA ALA A 14 -3.53 -13.60 3.92
C ALA A 14 -4.27 -14.01 5.21
N ARG A 15 -3.91 -13.43 6.37
CA ARG A 15 -4.56 -13.72 7.66
C ARG A 15 -5.94 -13.04 7.80
N LEU A 16 -6.24 -12.05 6.96
CA LEU A 16 -7.51 -11.32 6.97
C LEU A 16 -8.54 -11.91 6.00
N ILE A 17 -8.11 -12.78 5.09
CA ILE A 17 -8.94 -13.30 4.01
C ILE A 17 -9.92 -14.36 4.55
N PRO A 18 -11.23 -14.25 4.25
CA PRO A 18 -12.20 -15.31 4.53
C PRO A 18 -11.88 -16.61 3.79
N ALA A 19 -12.02 -17.75 4.47
CA ALA A 19 -11.65 -19.06 3.94
C ALA A 19 -12.47 -19.48 2.70
N ASP A 20 -13.68 -18.94 2.54
CA ASP A 20 -14.61 -19.25 1.47
C ASP A 20 -14.32 -18.48 0.16
N LYS A 21 -13.52 -17.41 0.19
CA LYS A 21 -13.29 -16.53 -0.98
C LYS A 21 -11.83 -16.09 -1.22
N PRO A 22 -10.81 -16.95 -1.04
CA PRO A 22 -9.43 -16.49 -1.12
C PRO A 22 -9.02 -15.93 -2.48
N GLY A 23 -9.55 -16.49 -3.57
CA GLY A 23 -9.25 -16.05 -4.94
C GLY A 23 -9.71 -14.61 -5.24
N GLU A 24 -10.87 -14.21 -4.73
CA GLU A 24 -11.43 -12.87 -4.95
C GLU A 24 -10.61 -11.80 -4.23
N PHE A 25 -10.27 -12.04 -2.96
CA PHE A 25 -9.47 -11.12 -2.15
C PHE A 25 -8.02 -11.02 -2.65
N PHE A 26 -7.38 -12.13 -3.05
CA PHE A 26 -6.06 -12.07 -3.68
C PHE A 26 -6.10 -11.46 -5.08
N GLY A 27 -7.18 -11.66 -5.82
CA GLY A 27 -7.45 -10.99 -7.09
C GLY A 27 -7.46 -9.47 -6.93
N LEU A 28 -8.20 -8.96 -5.94
CA LEU A 28 -8.25 -7.54 -5.59
C LEU A 28 -6.87 -7.00 -5.18
N PHE A 29 -6.16 -7.71 -4.30
CA PHE A 29 -4.81 -7.31 -3.86
C PHE A 29 -3.83 -7.18 -5.03
N ASN A 30 -3.83 -8.15 -5.96
CA ASN A 30 -3.01 -8.10 -7.16
C ASN A 30 -3.44 -6.97 -8.12
N MET A 31 -4.75 -6.75 -8.28
CA MET A 31 -5.27 -5.67 -9.11
C MET A 31 -4.80 -4.31 -8.59
N VAL A 32 -4.93 -4.05 -7.29
CA VAL A 32 -4.45 -2.81 -6.65
C VAL A 32 -2.95 -2.65 -6.84
N GLY A 33 -2.15 -3.72 -6.67
CA GLY A 33 -0.72 -3.69 -6.92
C GLY A 33 -0.35 -3.32 -8.36
N ARG A 34 -1.09 -3.85 -9.34
CA ARG A 34 -0.91 -3.51 -10.76
C ARG A 34 -1.25 -2.05 -11.05
N PHE A 35 -2.33 -1.52 -10.48
CA PHE A 35 -2.66 -0.10 -10.61
C PHE A 35 -1.60 0.79 -9.98
N ALA A 36 -1.07 0.43 -8.80
CA ALA A 36 0.00 1.18 -8.16
C ALA A 36 1.28 1.24 -9.03
N ALA A 37 1.62 0.15 -9.72
CA ALA A 37 2.75 0.10 -10.65
C ALA A 37 2.58 1.00 -11.89
N ILE A 38 1.36 1.37 -12.25
CA ILE A 38 1.06 2.27 -13.37
C ILE A 38 0.94 3.72 -12.88
N ILE A 39 0.17 3.94 -11.81
CA ILE A 39 -0.12 5.28 -11.26
C ILE A 39 1.14 5.90 -10.66
N GLY A 40 2.00 5.12 -9.99
CA GLY A 40 3.23 5.62 -9.37
C GLY A 40 4.14 6.35 -10.36
N PRO A 41 4.56 5.71 -11.47
CA PRO A 41 5.34 6.35 -12.52
C PRO A 41 4.64 7.55 -13.17
N ILE A 42 3.32 7.49 -13.39
CA ILE A 42 2.57 8.62 -13.96
C ILE A 42 2.62 9.83 -13.03
N LEU A 43 2.40 9.62 -11.74
CA LEU A 43 2.47 10.68 -10.73
C LEU A 43 3.89 11.26 -10.65
N ALA A 44 4.90 10.41 -10.54
CA ALA A 44 6.30 10.80 -10.50
C ALA A 44 6.70 11.62 -11.74
N GLY A 45 6.38 11.12 -12.94
CA GLY A 45 6.63 11.79 -14.21
C GLY A 45 5.91 13.13 -14.32
N THR A 46 4.66 13.22 -13.86
CA THR A 46 3.89 14.48 -13.85
C THR A 46 4.57 15.54 -12.99
N VAL A 47 5.06 15.17 -11.79
CA VAL A 47 5.79 16.10 -10.91
C VAL A 47 7.08 16.59 -11.56
N VAL A 48 7.81 15.72 -12.25
CA VAL A 48 9.03 16.10 -12.97
C VAL A 48 8.73 17.04 -14.15
N ILE A 49 7.70 16.74 -14.95
CA ILE A 49 7.31 17.55 -16.12
C ILE A 49 6.86 18.95 -15.68
N VAL A 50 5.99 19.04 -14.67
CA VAL A 50 5.47 20.32 -14.16
C VAL A 50 6.56 21.10 -13.42
N GLY A 51 7.39 20.41 -12.65
CA GLY A 51 8.44 21.04 -11.85
C GLY A 51 9.72 21.39 -12.65
N GLY A 52 9.89 20.85 -13.85
CA GLY A 52 11.07 21.07 -14.70
C GLY A 52 12.40 20.57 -14.11
N ASN A 53 12.36 19.86 -12.97
CA ASN A 53 13.54 19.40 -12.25
C ASN A 53 13.32 17.97 -11.75
N PRO A 54 14.13 16.98 -12.21
CA PRO A 54 14.04 15.59 -11.76
C PRO A 54 14.15 15.42 -10.24
N ARG A 55 14.85 16.33 -9.54
CA ARG A 55 14.98 16.27 -8.07
C ARG A 55 13.65 16.43 -7.34
N LEU A 56 12.63 17.00 -7.99
CA LEU A 56 11.31 17.18 -7.40
C LEU A 56 10.48 15.89 -7.39
N GLU A 57 10.92 14.82 -8.09
CA GLU A 57 10.22 13.52 -8.11
C GLU A 57 9.90 13.00 -6.70
N ILE A 58 10.82 13.19 -5.74
CA ILE A 58 10.63 12.70 -4.37
C ILE A 58 9.41 13.33 -3.66
N ILE A 59 8.96 14.51 -4.10
CA ILE A 59 7.76 15.17 -3.56
C ILE A 59 6.49 14.39 -3.93
N ALA A 60 6.50 13.64 -5.04
CA ALA A 60 5.39 12.78 -5.46
C ALA A 60 5.04 11.70 -4.42
N ILE A 61 6.02 11.28 -3.62
CA ILE A 61 5.86 10.26 -2.57
C ILE A 61 5.16 10.84 -1.32
N LEU A 62 5.33 12.14 -1.04
CA LEU A 62 4.78 12.78 0.16
C LEU A 62 3.25 12.66 0.30
N PRO A 63 2.42 13.00 -0.72
CA PRO A 63 0.97 12.84 -0.61
C PRO A 63 0.57 11.38 -0.45
N LEU A 64 1.29 10.43 -1.07
CA LEU A 64 1.01 9.00 -0.93
C LEU A 64 1.21 8.53 0.52
N PHE A 65 2.26 9.00 1.20
CA PHE A 65 2.49 8.70 2.61
C PHE A 65 1.47 9.35 3.53
N ILE A 66 1.07 10.60 3.26
CA ILE A 66 0.04 11.29 4.06
C ILE A 66 -1.29 10.56 3.95
N ILE A 67 -1.72 10.22 2.73
CA ILE A 67 -2.99 9.52 2.48
C ILE A 67 -2.93 8.10 3.08
N GLY A 68 -1.86 7.35 2.81
CA GLY A 68 -1.70 5.99 3.32
C GLY A 68 -1.60 5.93 4.85
N GLY A 69 -0.83 6.83 5.45
CA GLY A 69 -0.70 6.97 6.89
C GLY A 69 -2.00 7.40 7.56
N GLY A 70 -2.73 8.34 6.95
CA GLY A 70 -4.06 8.74 7.39
C GLY A 70 -5.05 7.57 7.36
N LEU A 71 -5.10 6.82 6.26
CA LEU A 71 -5.95 5.63 6.14
C LEU A 71 -5.59 4.57 7.19
N PHE A 72 -4.29 4.35 7.42
CA PHE A 72 -3.81 3.43 8.43
C PHE A 72 -4.20 3.86 9.85
N ALA A 73 -4.14 5.17 10.15
CA ALA A 73 -4.55 5.71 11.45
C ALA A 73 -6.06 5.55 11.72
N LEU A 74 -6.88 5.47 10.68
CA LEU A 74 -8.32 5.19 10.80
C LEU A 74 -8.62 3.72 11.12
N VAL A 75 -7.70 2.81 10.82
CA VAL A 75 -7.85 1.38 11.12
C VAL A 75 -7.61 1.16 12.61
N ARG A 76 -8.69 1.14 13.38
CA ARG A 76 -8.66 0.75 14.80
C ARG A 76 -8.61 -0.76 14.91
N THR A 77 -7.44 -1.32 15.20
CA THR A 77 -7.31 -2.73 15.56
C THR A 77 -7.76 -2.92 17.01
N SER A 78 -8.91 -3.56 17.23
CA SER A 78 -9.39 -3.95 18.57
C SER A 78 -8.56 -5.11 19.19
N ALA A 79 -7.43 -5.49 18.59
CA ALA A 79 -6.61 -6.63 18.98
C ALA A 79 -5.52 -6.25 20.00
N GLY A 80 -5.95 -5.67 21.12
CA GLY A 80 -5.15 -5.49 22.34
C GLY A 80 -5.64 -6.33 23.53
N ARG A 81 -6.59 -7.25 23.32
CA ARG A 81 -7.09 -8.19 24.34
C ARG A 81 -7.16 -9.62 23.80
N ALA A 82 -5.99 -10.24 23.63
CA ALA A 82 -5.89 -11.68 23.72
C ALA A 82 -4.84 -11.95 24.80
N ASN A 83 -5.34 -12.29 25.98
CA ASN A 83 -4.59 -12.78 27.12
C ASN A 83 -3.69 -13.94 26.65
N PRO A 84 -2.34 -13.86 26.72
CA PRO A 84 -1.53 -15.04 26.53
C PRO A 84 -1.74 -16.00 27.73
N PRO A 85 -1.70 -17.34 27.51
CA PRO A 85 -1.87 -18.34 28.56
C PRO A 85 -0.78 -18.27 29.62
#